data_AF-X1GRR4-F1
#
_entry.id   AF-X1GRR4-F1
#
_cell.length_a   1.000
_cell.length_b   1.000
_cell.length_c   1.000
_cell.angle_alpha   90.00
_cell.angle_beta   90.00
_cell.angle_gamma   90.00
#
_symmetry.space_group_name_H-M   'P 1'
#
loop_
_entity.id
_entity.type
_entity.pdbx_description
1 polymer ?
#
loop_
_entity_poly.entity_id
_entity_poly.type
_entity_poly.pdbx_seq_one_letter_code
_entity_poly.pdbx_strand_id
1 'polypeptide(L)' 'MINERLKSDKKLQYYFPEYEYLEELALKFEEIGNFPLIYTNKASRDFLFAVNWDKEKDPKITTP' A
#
# COMPACT_ATOMS: atom_id res chain seq x y z
N MET A 1 -19.17 -3.80 -2.91
CA MET A 1 -19.88 -2.86 -2.00
C MET A 1 -20.10 -3.48 -0.61
N ILE A 2 -20.42 -2.69 0.43
CA ILE A 2 -20.63 -3.20 1.82
C ILE A 2 -21.68 -4.33 1.88
N ASN A 3 -22.71 -4.26 1.04
CA ASN A 3 -23.78 -5.27 0.94
C ASN A 3 -23.28 -6.64 0.46
N GLU A 4 -22.22 -6.68 -0.34
CA GLU A 4 -21.62 -7.95 -0.78
C GLU A 4 -20.75 -8.56 0.31
N ARG A 5 -20.10 -7.73 1.16
CA ARG A 5 -19.33 -8.20 2.31
C ARG A 5 -20.22 -8.85 3.36
N LEU A 6 -21.39 -8.26 3.64
CA LEU A 6 -22.34 -8.78 4.64
C LEU A 6 -22.96 -10.11 4.24
N LYS A 7 -22.99 -10.44 2.94
CA LYS A 7 -23.54 -11.69 2.39
C LYS A 7 -22.48 -12.77 2.16
N SER A 8 -21.24 -12.51 2.53
CA SER A 8 -20.09 -13.37 2.24
C SER A 8 -19.75 -14.26 3.42
N ASP A 9 -19.40 -15.52 3.15
CA ASP A 9 -18.86 -16.46 4.16
C ASP A 9 -17.39 -16.16 4.51
N LYS A 10 -16.78 -15.15 3.89
CA LYS A 10 -15.40 -14.76 4.15
C LYS A 10 -15.32 -14.05 5.51
N LYS A 11 -14.29 -14.41 6.27
CA LYS A 11 -13.94 -13.72 7.52
C LYS A 11 -13.67 -12.24 7.27
N LEU A 12 -13.91 -11.39 8.27
CA LEU A 12 -13.70 -9.93 8.18
C LEU A 12 -12.30 -9.56 7.68
N GLN A 13 -11.28 -10.29 8.13
CA GLN A 13 -9.86 -10.08 7.78
C GLN A 13 -9.60 -10.23 6.28
N TYR A 14 -10.43 -10.97 5.55
CA TYR A 14 -10.34 -11.05 4.09
C TYR A 14 -10.57 -9.67 3.43
N TYR A 15 -11.42 -8.85 4.02
CA TYR A 15 -11.77 -7.52 3.51
C TYR A 15 -11.00 -6.39 4.18
N PHE A 16 -10.51 -6.63 5.40
CA PHE A 16 -9.75 -5.69 6.20
C PHE A 16 -8.52 -6.39 6.79
N PRO A 17 -7.49 -6.64 5.97
CA PRO A 17 -6.31 -7.38 6.42
C PRO A 17 -5.57 -6.65 7.54
N GLU A 18 -4.92 -7.42 8.42
CA GLU A 18 -4.10 -6.87 9.50
C GLU A 18 -2.86 -6.16 8.96
N TYR A 19 -2.33 -5.23 9.74
CA TYR A 19 -1.16 -4.44 9.34
C TYR A 19 0.03 -5.33 8.99
N GLU A 20 0.31 -6.34 9.82
CA GLU A 20 1.45 -7.25 9.66
C GLU A 20 1.37 -8.02 8.32
N TYR A 21 0.16 -8.43 7.92
CA TYR A 21 -0.05 -9.06 6.61
C TYR A 21 0.23 -8.10 5.45
N LEU A 22 -0.21 -6.83 5.59
CA LEU A 22 0.03 -5.81 4.57
C LEU A 22 1.51 -5.42 4.51
N GLU A 23 2.21 -5.42 5.65
CA GLU A 23 3.64 -5.14 5.74
C GLU A 23 4.47 -6.23 5.04
N GLU A 24 4.15 -7.52 5.25
CA GLU A 24 4.79 -8.61 4.51
C GLU A 24 4.59 -8.49 2.98
N LEU A 25 3.40 -8.06 2.56
CA LEU A 25 3.09 -7.80 1.16
C LEU A 25 3.88 -6.62 0.61
N ALA A 26 3.99 -5.55 1.40
CA ALA A 26 4.71 -4.34 1.04
C ALA A 26 6.22 -4.61 0.87
N LEU A 27 6.83 -5.39 1.77
CA LEU A 27 8.24 -5.76 1.68
C LEU A 27 8.52 -6.63 0.46
N LYS A 28 7.63 -7.57 0.12
CA LYS A 28 7.75 -8.36 -1.11
C LYS A 28 7.60 -7.48 -2.36
N PHE A 29 6.72 -6.48 -2.31
CA PHE A 29 6.56 -5.53 -3.40
C PHE A 29 7.82 -4.68 -3.60
N GLU A 30 8.43 -4.20 -2.52
CA GLU A 30 9.73 -3.50 -2.56
C GLU A 30 10.83 -4.39 -3.15
N GLU A 31 10.93 -5.64 -2.70
CA GLU A 31 11.93 -6.61 -3.17
C GLU A 31 11.77 -6.93 -4.67
N ILE A 32 10.55 -7.22 -5.13
CA ILE A 32 10.29 -7.64 -6.51
C ILE A 32 10.27 -6.43 -7.46
N GLY A 33 9.69 -5.32 -7.03
CA GLY A 33 9.48 -4.13 -7.85
C GLY A 33 10.67 -3.17 -7.87
N ASN A 34 11.64 -3.33 -6.95
CA ASN A 34 12.74 -2.41 -6.72
C ASN A 34 12.27 -0.96 -6.49
N PHE A 35 11.08 -0.81 -5.90
CA PHE A 35 10.51 0.47 -5.50
C PHE A 35 10.65 0.62 -3.99
N PRO A 36 11.46 1.59 -3.51
CA PRO A 36 11.71 1.71 -2.08
C PRO A 36 10.43 2.10 -1.33
N LEU A 37 10.19 1.44 -0.20
CA LEU A 37 9.16 1.80 0.77
C LEU A 37 9.68 2.98 1.61
N ILE A 38 9.04 4.14 1.48
CA ILE A 38 9.53 5.39 2.08
C ILE A 38 8.72 5.85 3.29
N TYR A 39 7.56 5.25 3.54
CA TYR A 39 6.72 5.56 4.70
C TYR A 39 5.74 4.42 5.01
N THR A 40 5.50 4.21 6.30
CA THR A 40 4.43 3.33 6.81
C THR A 40 3.66 3.98 7.96
N ASN A 41 2.38 3.62 8.10
CA ASN A 41 1.56 3.98 9.25
C ASN A 41 0.74 2.80 9.73
N LYS A 42 0.96 2.39 10.99
CA LYS A 42 0.28 1.23 11.56
C LYS A 42 -1.22 1.43 11.79
N ALA A 43 -1.64 2.61 12.22
CA ALA A 43 -3.03 2.89 12.58
C ALA A 43 -3.93 2.98 11.35
N SER A 44 -3.47 3.66 10.30
CA SER A 44 -4.20 3.78 9.02
C SER A 44 -3.92 2.64 8.04
N ARG A 45 -2.88 1.83 8.28
CA ARG A 45 -2.39 0.77 7.38
C ARG A 45 -1.89 1.31 6.04
N ASP A 46 -1.23 2.46 6.09
CA ASP A 46 -0.68 3.12 4.91
C ASP A 46 0.74 2.62 4.61
N PHE A 47 1.04 2.45 3.32
CA PHE A 47 2.36 2.11 2.79
C PHE A 47 2.62 2.98 1.56
N LEU A 48 3.72 3.73 1.55
CA LEU A 48 4.06 4.64 0.46
C LEU A 48 5.35 4.20 -0.22
N PHE A 49 5.28 3.97 -1.53
CA PHE A 49 6.42 3.59 -2.35
C PHE A 49 6.85 4.73 -3.27
N ALA A 50 8.15 4.85 -3.50
CA ALA A 50 8.69 5.80 -4.45
C ALA A 50 8.84 5.13 -5.84
N VAL A 51 7.95 5.48 -6.77
CA VAL A 51 7.97 4.99 -8.16
C VAL A 51 8.49 6.09 -9.08
N ASN A 52 9.53 5.83 -9.87
CA ASN A 52 10.20 6.84 -10.70
C ASN A 52 10.62 8.10 -9.92
N TRP A 53 10.95 7.93 -8.64
CA TRP A 53 11.32 9.02 -7.76
C TRP A 53 12.79 9.37 -7.95
N ASP A 54 13.03 10.47 -8.66
CA ASP A 54 14.34 11.10 -8.73
C ASP A 54 14.50 12.05 -7.54
N LYS A 55 15.37 11.69 -6.58
CA LYS A 55 15.60 12.48 -5.36
C LYS A 55 16.18 13.86 -5.66
N GLU A 56 16.76 14.08 -6.84
CA GLU A 56 17.33 15.35 -7.26
C GLU A 56 16.39 16.18 -8.13
N LYS A 57 15.23 15.62 -8.53
CA LYS A 57 14.27 16.30 -9.39
C LYS A 57 13.14 16.90 -8.57
N ASP A 58 12.96 18.21 -8.69
CA ASP A 58 11.84 18.93 -8.08
C ASP A 58 10.51 18.32 -8.59
N PRO A 59 9.63 17.80 -7.71
CA PRO A 59 8.42 17.07 -8.08
C PRO A 59 7.30 17.94 -8.67
N LYS A 60 7.59 19.20 -9.05
CA LYS A 60 6.63 20.07 -9.73
C LYS A 60 6.08 19.41 -10.99
N ILE A 61 4.77 19.19 -10.97
CA ILE A 61 3.99 18.76 -12.13
C ILE A 61 4.00 19.91 -13.13
N THR A 62 4.77 19.77 -14.20
CA THR A 62 4.97 20.83 -15.22
C THR A 62 3.89 20.84 -16.30
N THR A 63 2.97 19.87 -16.29
CA THR A 63 1.85 19.79 -17.24
C THR A 63 0.60 19.21 -16.58
N PRO A 64 -0.55 19.91 -16.66
CA PRO A 64 -1.84 19.47 -16.13
C PRO A 64 -2.45 18.31 -16.92
#